data_AF-A0A2H4WJD6-F1
#
_entry.id   AF-A0A2H4WJD6-F1
#
_cell.length_a   1.000
_cell.length_b   1.000
_cell.length_c   1.000
_cell.angle_alpha   90.00
_cell.angle_beta   90.00
_cell.angle_gamma   90.00
#
_symmetry.space_group_name_H-M   'P 1'
#
loop_
_entity.id
_entity.type
_entity.pdbx_description
1 polymer ?
#
loop_
_entity_poly.entity_id
_entity_poly.type
_entity_poly.pdbx_seq_one_letter_code
_entity_poly.pdbx_strand_id
1 'polypeptide(L)'
;MPAQLNGAVTPSIPIHIAHDHTNGRKQHKHSRSSYSELSPLAGSRNNSATFRPPKRLMPSPDKTIAVINCAGRQAASLIRNATAVGYHVRAQLRNLEGVVATEVASNPNVTVFVGELYTRHQPTEANKDVTLNGPISGVGINHDLISNLFRGAQLAYINTTFYGDELQIGKACADAAKKAGVQHYLYSSMPDHASYDPSWPSLPLWSNKEKVEDYVRDLKLPATFVYTGIYNNNFSSLPYPLFQMELQDDGSFVWQAPFHEDAKLPWLDAEHDVGPAVLQIFKDGVSKWEGKRIALAYEYLTPKEACEVFSRGVGRPVRYVRGPIEIKVRIPAGYREQLEALEKLFRVDEPDPKMQPPYFGDPQLEKNVPAQALELWEGPRGLEEYAREMFPLEEEANGLTWMYDGEDNEGTEDEGVQTTTASVEQLRIHDDVEADEDEDEDEEDEGLVMKGRKRDEEQWLA
;
A
#
# COMPACT_ATOMS: atom_id res chain seq x y z
N MET A 1 46.09 -50.41 -39.12
CA MET A 1 45.67 -51.82 -39.05
C MET A 1 45.21 -52.08 -37.62
N PRO A 2 43.93 -52.41 -37.41
CA PRO A 2 43.29 -52.49 -36.10
C PRO A 2 43.44 -53.89 -35.48
N ALA A 3 43.23 -53.99 -34.17
CA ALA A 3 42.81 -55.24 -33.54
C ALA A 3 41.59 -54.95 -32.65
N GLN A 4 40.60 -55.81 -32.80
CA GLN A 4 39.20 -55.66 -32.45
C GLN A 4 38.81 -56.85 -31.55
N LEU A 5 37.60 -56.76 -30.96
CA LEU A 5 36.77 -57.83 -30.34
C LEU A 5 37.00 -58.01 -28.82
N ASN A 6 35.99 -58.25 -27.97
CA ASN A 6 34.53 -58.33 -28.08
C ASN A 6 33.95 -58.42 -26.65
N GLY A 7 32.71 -57.96 -26.44
CA GLY A 7 31.97 -58.20 -25.20
C GLY A 7 30.47 -57.89 -25.31
N ALA A 8 29.72 -58.91 -25.74
CA ALA A 8 28.27 -59.14 -25.82
C ALA A 8 27.24 -58.07 -25.37
N VAL A 9 26.27 -57.84 -26.26
CA VAL A 9 24.99 -57.13 -26.06
C VAL A 9 23.89 -58.15 -25.70
N THR A 10 23.11 -57.88 -24.65
CA THR A 10 21.79 -58.48 -24.41
C THR A 10 20.71 -57.37 -24.41
N PRO A 11 19.53 -57.60 -25.01
CA PRO A 11 18.56 -56.54 -25.28
C PRO A 11 17.62 -56.31 -24.09
N SER A 12 17.45 -55.05 -23.69
CA SER A 12 16.41 -54.63 -22.73
C SER A 12 15.07 -54.41 -23.44
N ILE A 13 14.02 -54.97 -22.84
CA ILE A 13 12.62 -55.00 -23.27
C ILE A 13 12.02 -53.58 -23.32
N PRO A 14 11.27 -53.20 -24.39
CA PRO A 14 10.63 -51.89 -24.48
C PRO A 14 9.29 -51.85 -23.73
N ILE A 15 9.13 -50.87 -22.82
CA ILE A 15 7.84 -50.54 -22.23
C ILE A 15 7.14 -49.51 -23.14
N HIS A 16 6.06 -49.95 -23.77
CA HIS A 16 5.12 -49.14 -24.53
C HIS A 16 4.43 -48.11 -23.62
N ILE A 17 4.51 -46.83 -23.96
CA ILE A 17 3.59 -45.80 -23.45
C ILE A 17 2.48 -45.66 -24.51
N ALA A 18 1.25 -45.92 -24.07
CA ALA A 18 0.06 -45.79 -24.89
C ALA A 18 -0.20 -44.32 -25.26
N HIS A 19 -0.45 -44.09 -26.54
CA HIS A 19 -1.14 -42.90 -27.01
C HIS A 19 -2.58 -42.96 -26.52
N ASP A 20 -3.01 -41.96 -25.76
CA ASP A 20 -4.44 -41.72 -25.57
C ASP A 20 -4.80 -40.23 -25.56
N HIS A 21 -6.06 -40.01 -25.85
CA HIS A 21 -6.65 -38.93 -26.60
C HIS A 21 -6.57 -37.50 -26.03
N THR A 22 -6.36 -36.57 -26.95
CA THR A 22 -6.91 -35.22 -27.04
C THR A 22 -7.99 -34.86 -26.00
N ASN A 23 -7.63 -34.02 -25.03
CA ASN A 23 -8.59 -33.15 -24.35
C ASN A 23 -8.03 -31.73 -24.30
N GLY A 24 -8.76 -30.80 -24.90
CA GLY A 24 -8.33 -29.44 -25.20
C GLY A 24 -8.08 -28.60 -23.95
N ARG A 25 -6.80 -28.40 -23.61
CA ARG A 25 -6.37 -27.32 -22.73
C ARG A 25 -6.43 -26.02 -23.55
N LYS A 26 -7.51 -25.24 -23.38
CA LYS A 26 -7.57 -23.87 -23.91
C LYS A 26 -6.50 -23.05 -23.21
N GLN A 27 -5.33 -22.88 -23.84
CA GLN A 27 -4.42 -21.80 -23.49
C GLN A 27 -5.13 -20.49 -23.84
N HIS A 28 -5.37 -19.66 -22.83
CA HIS A 28 -5.85 -18.30 -23.05
C HIS A 28 -4.78 -17.55 -23.86
N LYS A 29 -5.10 -17.21 -25.10
CA LYS A 29 -4.30 -16.26 -25.88
C LYS A 29 -4.46 -14.89 -25.24
N HIS A 30 -3.33 -14.31 -24.81
CA HIS A 30 -3.24 -12.92 -24.37
C HIS A 30 -3.80 -11.98 -25.45
N SER A 31 -4.75 -11.12 -25.09
CA SER A 31 -5.30 -10.09 -26.00
C SER A 31 -4.30 -8.96 -26.30
N ARG A 32 -3.20 -8.87 -25.53
CA ARG A 32 -2.18 -7.82 -25.66
C ARG A 32 -0.75 -8.37 -25.76
N SER A 33 -0.58 -9.67 -26.00
CA SER A 33 0.73 -10.19 -26.39
C SER A 33 1.04 -9.78 -27.82
N SER A 34 2.14 -9.07 -28.01
CA SER A 34 2.67 -8.76 -29.34
C SER A 34 3.41 -9.94 -29.98
N TYR A 35 3.38 -11.13 -29.38
CA TYR A 35 3.83 -12.35 -30.04
C TYR A 35 2.77 -12.82 -31.03
N SER A 36 2.83 -12.27 -32.23
CA SER A 36 2.30 -12.94 -33.42
C SER A 36 2.99 -14.30 -33.59
N GLU A 37 2.18 -15.35 -33.77
CA GLU A 37 2.44 -16.70 -34.28
C GLU A 37 3.86 -17.30 -34.17
N LEU A 38 3.90 -18.55 -33.68
CA LEU A 38 5.03 -19.50 -33.69
C LEU A 38 6.27 -19.01 -34.45
N SER A 39 7.32 -18.71 -33.69
CA SER A 39 8.64 -18.36 -34.23
C SER A 39 9.11 -19.44 -35.25
N PRO A 40 9.63 -19.05 -36.43
CA PRO A 40 10.11 -20.00 -37.44
C PRO A 40 11.37 -20.78 -37.01
N LEU A 41 11.80 -20.63 -35.75
CA LEU A 41 13.00 -21.23 -35.18
C LEU A 41 12.73 -22.45 -34.29
N ALA A 42 11.52 -23.04 -34.35
CA ALA A 42 11.19 -24.27 -33.62
C ALA A 42 12.11 -25.48 -33.94
N GLY A 43 13.04 -25.35 -34.89
CA GLY A 43 14.02 -26.38 -35.27
C GLY A 43 15.49 -26.07 -34.98
N SER A 44 15.86 -24.94 -34.35
CA SER A 44 17.28 -24.58 -34.20
C SER A 44 17.82 -24.88 -32.80
N ARG A 45 18.58 -25.97 -32.67
CA ARG A 45 19.49 -26.19 -31.54
C ARG A 45 20.70 -25.28 -31.71
N ASN A 46 20.70 -24.10 -31.09
CA ASN A 46 21.95 -23.38 -30.76
C ASN A 46 21.72 -22.31 -29.67
N ASN A 47 22.43 -22.50 -28.56
CA ASN A 47 22.74 -21.64 -27.40
C ASN A 47 22.03 -20.27 -27.26
N SER A 48 21.26 -20.16 -26.19
CA SER A 48 20.44 -19.03 -25.73
C SER A 48 21.20 -17.82 -25.14
N ALA A 49 22.52 -17.69 -25.34
CA ALA A 49 23.31 -16.62 -24.71
C ALA A 49 23.59 -15.39 -25.61
N THR A 50 23.22 -15.42 -26.89
CA THR A 50 23.63 -14.38 -27.88
C THR A 50 22.48 -13.64 -28.56
N PHE A 51 21.23 -13.85 -28.15
CA PHE A 51 20.09 -13.12 -28.71
C PHE A 51 19.31 -12.40 -27.61
N ARG A 52 19.92 -11.36 -27.03
CA ARG A 52 19.12 -10.29 -26.39
C ARG A 52 18.53 -9.47 -27.52
N PRO A 53 17.19 -9.42 -27.70
CA PRO A 53 16.61 -8.44 -28.60
C PRO A 53 17.16 -7.06 -28.21
N PRO A 54 17.59 -6.21 -29.16
CA PRO A 54 17.92 -4.85 -28.81
C PRO A 54 16.74 -4.26 -28.05
N LYS A 55 16.98 -3.65 -26.87
CA LYS A 55 15.96 -2.90 -26.14
C LYS A 55 15.30 -1.99 -27.17
N ARG A 56 14.03 -2.24 -27.52
CA ARG A 56 13.27 -1.25 -28.28
C ARG A 56 13.41 0.04 -27.50
N LEU A 57 13.86 1.10 -28.17
CA LEU A 57 13.63 2.46 -27.72
C LEU A 57 12.12 2.62 -27.67
N MET A 58 11.51 2.24 -26.56
CA MET A 58 10.16 2.67 -26.27
C MET A 58 10.25 4.18 -26.13
N PRO A 59 9.49 4.98 -26.91
CA PRO A 59 9.44 6.40 -26.68
C PRO A 59 9.06 6.59 -25.20
N SER A 60 9.99 7.15 -24.43
CA SER A 60 9.75 7.47 -23.03
C SER A 60 8.53 8.40 -23.00
N PRO A 61 7.53 8.12 -22.16
CA PRO A 61 6.39 9.01 -22.03
C PRO A 61 6.86 10.35 -21.49
N ASP A 62 6.91 11.37 -22.34
CA ASP A 62 7.28 12.75 -21.99
C ASP A 62 6.14 13.51 -21.29
N LYS A 63 5.27 12.79 -20.58
CA LYS A 63 4.16 13.39 -19.83
C LYS A 63 4.56 13.58 -18.38
N THR A 64 4.08 14.68 -17.83
CA THR A 64 4.24 15.04 -16.42
C THR A 64 2.95 14.72 -15.66
N ILE A 65 3.09 14.05 -14.52
CA ILE A 65 1.99 13.68 -13.61
C ILE A 65 2.03 14.57 -12.36
N ALA A 66 0.96 15.29 -12.08
CA ALA A 66 0.77 15.97 -10.79
C ALA A 66 0.23 14.99 -9.74
N VAL A 67 0.87 14.93 -8.58
CA VAL A 67 0.51 14.03 -7.48
C VAL A 67 0.55 14.78 -6.15
N ILE A 68 -0.44 14.54 -5.28
CA ILE A 68 -0.47 15.07 -3.91
C ILE A 68 -0.28 13.97 -2.86
N ASN A 69 0.08 14.35 -1.64
CA ASN A 69 0.31 13.43 -0.53
C ASN A 69 1.28 12.30 -0.88
N CYS A 70 2.40 12.66 -1.51
CA CYS A 70 3.30 11.71 -2.18
C CYS A 70 4.03 10.72 -1.24
N ALA A 71 4.00 10.96 0.06
CA ALA A 71 4.48 10.00 1.06
C ALA A 71 3.46 8.89 1.38
N GLY A 72 2.22 8.98 0.88
CA GLY A 72 1.18 7.98 1.08
C GLY A 72 1.36 6.76 0.16
N ARG A 73 0.90 5.59 0.61
CA ARG A 73 1.09 4.28 -0.06
C ARG A 73 0.73 4.29 -1.54
N GLN A 74 -0.48 4.73 -1.87
CA GLN A 74 -0.95 4.80 -3.27
C GLN A 74 -0.08 5.70 -4.15
N ALA A 75 0.25 6.90 -3.65
CA ALA A 75 1.01 7.88 -4.40
C ALA A 75 2.48 7.44 -4.57
N ALA A 76 3.11 6.92 -3.52
CA ALA A 76 4.47 6.40 -3.58
C ALA A 76 4.58 5.23 -4.58
N SER A 77 3.63 4.29 -4.57
CA SER A 77 3.55 3.20 -5.55
C SER A 77 3.52 3.73 -6.99
N LEU A 78 2.67 4.72 -7.27
CA LEU A 78 2.60 5.37 -8.58
C LEU A 78 3.92 6.05 -8.95
N ILE A 79 4.52 6.82 -8.05
CA ILE A 79 5.74 7.59 -8.33
C ILE A 79 6.90 6.66 -8.70
N ARG A 80 7.11 5.58 -7.94
CA ARG A 80 8.16 4.59 -8.24
C ARG A 80 7.98 4.00 -9.63
N ASN A 81 6.78 3.52 -9.94
CA ASN A 81 6.48 2.89 -11.22
C ASN A 81 6.51 3.88 -12.39
N ALA A 82 5.98 5.09 -12.21
CA ALA A 82 5.89 6.11 -13.25
C ALA A 82 7.27 6.63 -13.65
N THR A 83 8.10 6.95 -12.66
CA THR A 83 9.45 7.48 -12.90
C THR A 83 10.39 6.43 -13.47
N ALA A 84 10.23 5.16 -13.08
CA ALA A 84 11.00 4.04 -13.63
C ALA A 84 10.77 3.83 -15.14
N VAL A 85 9.58 4.17 -15.64
CA VAL A 85 9.27 4.07 -17.08
C VAL A 85 9.41 5.40 -17.83
N GLY A 86 9.87 6.46 -17.16
CA GLY A 86 10.27 7.73 -17.78
C GLY A 86 9.27 8.88 -17.70
N TYR A 87 8.17 8.75 -16.92
CA TYR A 87 7.33 9.92 -16.64
C TYR A 87 8.03 10.89 -15.70
N HIS A 88 7.77 12.18 -15.89
CA HIS A 88 8.10 13.19 -14.89
C HIS A 88 6.96 13.31 -13.87
N VAL A 89 7.30 13.55 -12.62
CA VAL A 89 6.31 13.72 -11.54
C VAL A 89 6.51 15.07 -10.88
N ARG A 90 5.41 15.79 -10.68
CA ARG A 90 5.34 16.96 -9.80
C ARG A 90 4.66 16.50 -8.52
N ALA A 91 5.43 16.35 -7.46
CA ALA A 91 5.03 15.68 -6.23
C ALA A 91 4.87 16.68 -5.09
N GLN A 92 3.68 16.76 -4.49
CA GLN A 92 3.50 17.51 -3.25
C GLN A 92 3.80 16.63 -2.02
N LEU A 93 4.65 17.15 -1.14
CA LEU A 93 5.00 16.57 0.16
C LEU A 93 4.75 17.61 1.26
N ARG A 94 4.35 17.17 2.46
CA ARG A 94 4.18 18.10 3.61
C ARG A 94 5.52 18.56 4.17
N ASN A 95 6.45 17.62 4.31
CA ASN A 95 7.83 17.83 4.71
C ASN A 95 8.71 16.81 3.97
N LEU A 96 10.03 16.91 4.15
CA LEU A 96 11.00 15.98 3.57
C LEU A 96 11.43 14.90 4.57
N GLU A 97 10.69 14.75 5.67
CA GLU A 97 11.03 13.83 6.74
C GLU A 97 10.41 12.45 6.51
N GLY A 98 11.18 11.42 6.84
CA GLY A 98 10.79 10.02 6.68
C GLY A 98 11.34 9.38 5.42
N VAL A 99 11.36 8.04 5.44
CA VAL A 99 12.00 7.20 4.42
C VAL A 99 11.37 7.46 3.04
N VAL A 100 10.03 7.44 2.95
CA VAL A 100 9.32 7.64 1.68
C VAL A 100 9.49 9.06 1.13
N ALA A 101 9.45 10.08 1.99
CA ALA A 101 9.64 11.46 1.55
C ALA A 101 11.05 11.69 1.00
N THR A 102 12.06 11.10 1.65
CA THR A 102 13.46 11.13 1.21
C THR A 102 13.61 10.38 -0.12
N GLU A 103 13.03 9.19 -0.24
CA GLU A 103 13.04 8.40 -1.47
C GLU A 103 12.44 9.18 -2.65
N VAL A 104 11.24 9.73 -2.48
CA VAL A 104 10.54 10.53 -3.50
C VAL A 104 11.36 11.77 -3.88
N ALA A 105 11.94 12.47 -2.91
CA ALA A 105 12.72 13.69 -3.15
C ALA A 105 14.07 13.43 -3.82
N SER A 106 14.67 12.25 -3.61
CA SER A 106 15.94 11.86 -4.22
C SER A 106 15.81 11.42 -5.70
N ASN A 107 14.59 11.20 -6.18
CA ASN A 107 14.36 10.67 -7.52
C ASN A 107 14.54 11.76 -8.60
N PRO A 108 15.41 11.55 -9.61
CA PRO A 108 15.75 12.59 -10.59
C PRO A 108 14.59 12.98 -11.52
N ASN A 109 13.56 12.14 -11.64
CA ASN A 109 12.38 12.42 -12.45
C ASN A 109 11.26 13.10 -11.65
N VAL A 110 11.48 13.38 -10.36
CA VAL A 110 10.51 14.02 -9.47
C VAL A 110 10.92 15.46 -9.20
N THR A 111 9.98 16.39 -9.37
CA THR A 111 10.07 17.76 -8.86
C THR A 111 9.18 17.88 -7.62
N VAL A 112 9.79 18.10 -6.46
CA VAL A 112 9.07 18.17 -5.19
C VAL A 112 8.59 19.59 -4.88
N PHE A 113 7.35 19.69 -4.39
CA PHE A 113 6.74 20.90 -3.84
C PHE A 113 6.43 20.65 -2.37
N VAL A 114 7.23 21.25 -1.49
CA VAL A 114 7.06 21.08 -0.04
C VAL A 114 6.07 22.12 0.50
N GLY A 115 5.07 21.66 1.25
CA GLY A 115 4.12 22.51 1.95
C GLY A 115 2.79 21.81 2.23
N GLU A 116 2.02 22.34 3.18
CA GLU A 116 0.64 21.90 3.43
C GLU A 116 -0.28 22.37 2.29
N LEU A 117 -1.28 21.55 1.93
CA LEU A 117 -2.33 21.89 0.95
C LEU A 117 -3.35 22.89 1.51
N TYR A 118 -3.33 23.12 2.81
CA TYR A 118 -4.13 24.10 3.52
C TYR A 118 -3.22 25.15 4.16
N THR A 119 -3.79 26.30 4.50
CA THR A 119 -3.12 27.37 5.24
C THR A 119 -3.69 27.45 6.65
N ARG A 120 -2.87 27.86 7.61
CA ARG A 120 -3.31 28.14 8.99
C ARG A 120 -3.28 29.65 9.21
N HIS A 121 -4.40 30.21 9.63
CA HIS A 121 -4.59 31.63 9.97
C HIS A 121 -5.07 31.73 11.42
N GLN A 122 -4.63 32.78 12.14
CA GLN A 122 -5.18 33.04 13.47
C GLN A 122 -6.69 33.29 13.37
N PRO A 123 -7.52 32.71 14.26
CA PRO A 123 -8.96 32.94 14.24
C PRO A 123 -9.26 34.44 14.40
N THR A 124 -9.80 35.07 13.37
CA THR A 124 -10.35 36.43 13.44
C THR A 124 -11.77 36.39 14.00
N GLU A 125 -12.29 37.50 14.56
CA GLU A 125 -13.69 37.60 15.03
C GLU A 125 -14.73 37.17 13.98
N ALA A 126 -14.42 37.30 12.68
CA ALA A 126 -15.27 36.87 11.57
C ALA A 126 -15.31 35.35 11.33
N ASN A 127 -14.31 34.60 11.81
CA ASN A 127 -14.11 33.16 11.54
C ASN A 127 -14.01 32.35 12.85
N LYS A 128 -14.54 32.88 13.95
CA LYS A 128 -14.35 32.30 15.29
C LYS A 128 -15.33 31.16 15.60
N ASP A 129 -16.46 31.11 14.91
CA ASP A 129 -17.52 30.12 15.12
C ASP A 129 -17.82 29.40 13.80
N VAL A 130 -17.40 28.15 13.71
CA VAL A 130 -17.79 27.23 12.63
C VAL A 130 -18.15 25.89 13.23
N THR A 131 -19.21 25.90 14.00
CA THR A 131 -19.89 24.66 14.34
C THR A 131 -20.72 24.17 13.14
N LEU A 132 -20.49 22.90 12.80
CA LEU A 132 -21.17 22.03 11.84
C LEU A 132 -21.05 22.29 10.32
N ASN A 133 -20.92 23.51 9.77
CA ASN A 133 -20.98 23.69 8.30
C ASN A 133 -20.14 24.84 7.68
N GLY A 134 -19.14 25.39 8.40
CA GLY A 134 -18.23 26.42 7.87
C GLY A 134 -16.79 25.93 7.70
N PRO A 135 -15.93 26.62 6.92
CA PRO A 135 -14.51 26.30 6.85
C PRO A 135 -13.92 26.34 8.25
N ILE A 136 -13.24 25.26 8.68
CA ILE A 136 -12.63 25.13 10.01
C ILE A 136 -11.97 26.46 10.39
N SER A 137 -12.27 27.00 11.56
CA SER A 137 -11.88 28.35 11.96
C SER A 137 -10.38 28.50 11.84
N GLY A 138 -9.92 29.36 10.93
CA GLY A 138 -8.49 29.56 10.69
C GLY A 138 -7.81 28.54 9.77
N VAL A 139 -8.54 27.68 9.06
CA VAL A 139 -7.97 26.82 8.00
C VAL A 139 -8.43 27.31 6.63
N GLY A 140 -7.48 27.71 5.79
CA GLY A 140 -7.71 28.09 4.39
C GLY A 140 -7.11 27.09 3.41
N ILE A 141 -7.20 27.38 2.12
CA ILE A 141 -6.64 26.53 1.05
C ILE A 141 -5.36 27.17 0.48
N ASN A 142 -4.31 26.37 0.32
CA ASN A 142 -3.06 26.81 -0.28
C ASN A 142 -3.14 26.78 -1.82
N HIS A 143 -3.92 27.71 -2.38
CA HIS A 143 -4.15 27.81 -3.82
C HIS A 143 -2.86 28.01 -4.63
N ASP A 144 -1.86 28.68 -4.08
CA ASP A 144 -0.59 28.95 -4.76
C ASP A 144 0.22 27.67 -4.94
N LEU A 145 0.37 26.87 -3.88
CA LEU A 145 1.04 25.57 -3.94
C LEU A 145 0.33 24.63 -4.91
N ILE A 146 -1.01 24.52 -4.78
CA ILE A 146 -1.82 23.66 -5.65
C ILE A 146 -1.69 24.11 -7.11
N SER A 147 -1.86 25.39 -7.41
CA SER A 147 -1.74 25.91 -8.78
C SER A 147 -0.35 25.69 -9.37
N ASN A 148 0.70 25.81 -8.55
CA ASN A 148 2.07 25.56 -9.00
C ASN A 148 2.30 24.07 -9.28
N LEU A 149 1.74 23.18 -8.47
CA LEU A 149 1.84 21.73 -8.66
C LEU A 149 1.30 21.31 -10.03
N PHE A 150 0.13 21.82 -10.43
CA PHE A 150 -0.50 21.45 -11.71
C PHE A 150 0.10 22.14 -12.94
N ARG A 151 0.97 23.14 -12.77
CA ARG A 151 1.55 23.87 -13.89
C ARG A 151 2.37 22.94 -14.79
N GLY A 152 1.94 22.81 -16.06
CA GLY A 152 2.63 21.98 -17.06
C GLY A 152 2.38 20.47 -16.92
N ALA A 153 1.51 20.05 -15.99
CA ALA A 153 1.12 18.65 -15.86
C ALA A 153 0.06 18.26 -16.90
N GLN A 154 0.25 17.12 -17.56
CA GLN A 154 -0.71 16.57 -18.51
C GLN A 154 -1.62 15.52 -17.86
N LEU A 155 -1.15 14.88 -16.79
CA LEU A 155 -1.87 13.85 -16.06
C LEU A 155 -1.92 14.24 -14.58
N ALA A 156 -2.91 13.75 -13.86
CA ALA A 156 -2.99 13.94 -12.41
C ALA A 156 -3.49 12.68 -11.71
N TYR A 157 -2.90 12.38 -10.56
CA TYR A 157 -3.40 11.36 -9.65
C TYR A 157 -3.53 11.95 -8.26
N ILE A 158 -4.77 12.10 -7.80
CA ILE A 158 -5.11 12.87 -6.61
C ILE A 158 -5.75 11.95 -5.58
N ASN A 159 -5.06 11.79 -4.45
CA ASN A 159 -5.57 11.12 -3.26
C ASN A 159 -5.50 12.09 -2.07
N THR A 160 -6.65 12.58 -1.64
CA THR A 160 -6.77 13.50 -0.52
C THR A 160 -6.77 12.76 0.83
N THR A 161 -6.61 13.51 1.91
CA THR A 161 -6.59 13.00 3.28
C THR A 161 -7.40 13.91 4.18
N PHE A 162 -7.72 13.45 5.39
CA PHE A 162 -8.51 14.16 6.39
C PHE A 162 -7.86 15.44 6.98
N TYR A 163 -6.62 15.76 6.63
CA TYR A 163 -5.94 16.95 7.13
C TYR A 163 -6.45 18.22 6.43
N GLY A 164 -6.88 19.21 7.22
CA GLY A 164 -7.52 20.42 6.73
C GLY A 164 -8.97 20.18 6.32
N ASP A 165 -9.47 20.95 5.35
CA ASP A 165 -10.79 20.72 4.76
C ASP A 165 -10.65 19.88 3.49
N GLU A 166 -10.79 18.56 3.62
CA GLU A 166 -10.61 17.61 2.52
C GLU A 166 -11.47 17.94 1.30
N LEU A 167 -12.73 18.33 1.53
CA LEU A 167 -13.67 18.66 0.46
C LEU A 167 -13.18 19.89 -0.31
N GLN A 168 -12.78 20.95 0.39
CA GLN A 168 -12.27 22.17 -0.26
C GLN A 168 -10.92 21.96 -0.94
N ILE A 169 -10.01 21.17 -0.35
CA ILE A 169 -8.74 20.79 -0.97
C ILE A 169 -8.99 20.00 -2.27
N GLY A 170 -9.91 19.03 -2.24
CA GLY A 170 -10.28 18.23 -3.42
C GLY A 170 -10.86 19.10 -4.54
N LYS A 171 -11.76 20.03 -4.22
CA LYS A 171 -12.31 21.01 -5.16
C LYS A 171 -11.23 21.91 -5.76
N ALA A 172 -10.33 22.43 -4.93
CA ALA A 172 -9.24 23.28 -5.37
C ALA A 172 -8.25 22.54 -6.29
N CYS A 173 -7.97 21.27 -6.03
CA CYS A 173 -7.17 20.43 -6.93
C CYS A 173 -7.85 20.23 -8.28
N ALA A 174 -9.17 19.98 -8.30
CA ALA A 174 -9.93 19.84 -9.52
C ALA A 174 -9.96 21.14 -10.34
N ASP A 175 -10.19 22.28 -9.69
CA ASP A 175 -10.15 23.60 -10.34
C ASP A 175 -8.77 23.91 -10.93
N ALA A 176 -7.70 23.63 -10.18
CA ALA A 176 -6.34 23.82 -10.65
C ALA A 176 -6.00 22.92 -11.84
N ALA A 177 -6.44 21.65 -11.82
CA ALA A 177 -6.28 20.72 -12.92
C ALA A 177 -7.01 21.21 -14.18
N LYS A 178 -8.25 21.70 -14.03
CA LYS A 178 -9.04 22.26 -15.13
C LYS A 178 -8.36 23.48 -15.75
N LYS A 179 -7.87 24.39 -14.90
CA LYS A 179 -7.14 25.60 -15.33
C LYS A 179 -5.82 25.27 -16.03
N ALA A 180 -5.13 24.22 -15.59
CA ALA A 180 -3.88 23.77 -16.19
C ALA A 180 -4.08 22.97 -17.49
N GLY A 181 -5.30 22.56 -17.82
CA GLY A 181 -5.59 21.75 -19.00
C GLY A 181 -5.12 20.30 -18.89
N VAL A 182 -5.23 19.70 -17.69
CA VAL A 182 -4.92 18.29 -17.46
C VAL A 182 -5.76 17.40 -18.39
N GLN A 183 -5.09 16.50 -19.09
CA GLN A 183 -5.67 15.63 -20.12
C GLN A 183 -6.42 14.44 -19.52
N HIS A 184 -5.96 13.94 -18.36
CA HIS A 184 -6.60 12.83 -17.64
C HIS A 184 -6.41 13.00 -16.14
N TYR A 185 -7.52 13.17 -15.41
CA TYR A 185 -7.53 13.39 -13.97
C TYR A 185 -8.01 12.13 -13.24
N LEU A 186 -7.12 11.43 -12.54
CA LEU A 186 -7.48 10.30 -11.70
C LEU A 186 -7.66 10.77 -10.27
N TYR A 187 -8.78 10.38 -9.68
CA TYR A 187 -9.11 10.69 -8.29
C TYR A 187 -9.33 9.40 -7.51
N SER A 188 -8.66 9.26 -6.36
CA SER A 188 -8.90 8.17 -5.42
C SER A 188 -10.13 8.51 -4.58
N SER A 189 -11.24 7.85 -4.91
CA SER A 189 -12.56 8.08 -4.33
C SER A 189 -12.94 6.95 -3.38
N MET A 190 -13.97 7.18 -2.57
CA MET A 190 -14.60 6.20 -1.68
C MET A 190 -16.10 6.51 -1.58
N PRO A 191 -16.95 5.54 -1.26
CA PRO A 191 -18.40 5.72 -1.25
C PRO A 191 -18.88 6.49 -0.01
N ASP A 192 -19.95 7.27 -0.16
CA ASP A 192 -20.86 7.65 0.91
C ASP A 192 -21.95 6.58 1.02
N HIS A 193 -21.90 5.74 2.05
CA HIS A 193 -22.86 4.63 2.19
C HIS A 193 -24.31 5.12 2.35
N ALA A 194 -24.50 6.29 2.97
CA ALA A 194 -25.82 6.88 3.13
C ALA A 194 -26.46 7.30 1.79
N SER A 195 -25.66 7.49 0.73
CA SER A 195 -26.16 7.82 -0.61
C SER A 195 -26.81 6.61 -1.30
N TYR A 196 -26.37 5.39 -0.93
CA TYR A 196 -26.89 4.13 -1.46
C TYR A 196 -28.07 3.60 -0.66
N ASP A 197 -27.99 3.68 0.67
CA ASP A 197 -29.07 3.33 1.58
C ASP A 197 -29.13 4.36 2.73
N PRO A 198 -30.23 5.13 2.86
CA PRO A 198 -30.38 6.13 3.92
C PRO A 198 -30.33 5.57 5.35
N SER A 199 -30.45 4.25 5.54
CA SER A 199 -30.28 3.60 6.84
C SER A 199 -28.82 3.38 7.23
N TRP A 200 -27.89 3.46 6.27
CA TRP A 200 -26.46 3.32 6.53
C TRP A 200 -25.84 4.66 6.93
N PRO A 201 -24.91 4.68 7.90
CA PRO A 201 -24.23 5.91 8.28
C PRO A 201 -23.24 6.35 7.18
N SER A 202 -23.12 7.66 6.98
CA SER A 202 -21.98 8.21 6.23
C SER A 202 -20.70 8.00 7.02
N LEU A 203 -19.67 7.48 6.36
CA LEU A 203 -18.34 7.35 6.93
C LEU A 203 -17.59 8.69 6.75
N PRO A 204 -17.17 9.38 7.82
CA PRO A 204 -16.60 10.74 7.73
C PRO A 204 -15.41 10.86 6.77
N LEU A 205 -14.52 9.86 6.75
CA LEU A 205 -13.32 9.89 5.90
C LEU A 205 -13.57 9.48 4.44
N TRP A 206 -14.75 8.93 4.14
CA TRP A 206 -15.09 8.41 2.81
C TRP A 206 -16.12 9.27 2.09
N SER A 207 -17.15 9.73 2.81
CA SER A 207 -18.24 10.54 2.24
C SER A 207 -17.76 11.84 1.59
N ASN A 208 -16.71 12.48 2.14
CA ASN A 208 -16.10 13.65 1.53
C ASN A 208 -15.47 13.35 0.17
N LYS A 209 -14.96 12.13 -0.04
CA LYS A 209 -14.35 11.74 -1.32
C LYS A 209 -15.41 11.61 -2.41
N GLU A 210 -16.56 11.01 -2.14
CA GLU A 210 -17.66 10.96 -3.12
C GLU A 210 -18.14 12.38 -3.50
N LYS A 211 -18.27 13.30 -2.53
CA LYS A 211 -18.62 14.70 -2.81
C LYS A 211 -17.60 15.43 -3.70
N VAL A 212 -16.31 15.12 -3.55
CA VAL A 212 -15.27 15.65 -4.45
C VAL A 212 -15.39 15.01 -5.83
N GLU A 213 -15.68 13.72 -5.91
CA GLU A 213 -15.94 13.05 -7.18
C GLU A 213 -17.11 13.69 -7.95
N ASP A 214 -18.24 13.93 -7.29
CA ASP A 214 -19.39 14.59 -7.89
C ASP A 214 -19.01 15.98 -8.42
N TYR A 215 -18.24 16.74 -7.66
CA TYR A 215 -17.73 18.03 -8.09
C TYR A 215 -16.81 17.94 -9.32
N VAL A 216 -15.92 16.95 -9.37
CA VAL A 216 -15.05 16.69 -10.53
C VAL A 216 -15.89 16.37 -11.78
N ARG A 217 -16.98 15.61 -11.62
CA ARG A 217 -17.94 15.31 -12.71
C ARG A 217 -18.65 16.57 -13.17
N ASP A 218 -19.12 17.40 -12.26
CA ASP A 218 -19.78 18.68 -12.55
C ASP A 218 -18.87 19.66 -13.30
N LEU A 219 -17.57 19.65 -12.96
CA LEU A 219 -16.56 20.43 -13.67
C LEU A 219 -16.30 19.92 -15.10
N LYS A 220 -16.80 18.74 -15.46
CA LYS A 220 -16.57 18.07 -16.75
C LYS A 220 -15.09 17.89 -17.04
N LEU A 221 -14.32 17.56 -16.01
CA LEU A 221 -12.94 17.14 -16.18
C LEU A 221 -12.91 15.75 -16.83
N PRO A 222 -11.95 15.49 -17.74
CA PRO A 222 -11.74 14.16 -18.28
C PRO A 222 -11.14 13.26 -17.19
N ALA A 223 -12.02 12.68 -16.36
CA ALA A 223 -11.65 12.08 -15.08
C ALA A 223 -12.01 10.59 -14.98
N THR A 224 -11.27 9.88 -14.14
CA THR A 224 -11.54 8.48 -13.77
C THR A 224 -11.42 8.34 -12.25
N PHE A 225 -12.29 7.54 -11.65
CA PHE A 225 -12.39 7.42 -10.20
C PHE A 225 -11.97 6.02 -9.77
N VAL A 226 -10.95 5.95 -8.91
CA VAL A 226 -10.38 4.69 -8.42
C VAL A 226 -10.83 4.47 -6.98
N TYR A 227 -11.50 3.35 -6.73
CA TYR A 227 -11.98 2.92 -5.43
C TYR A 227 -11.08 1.81 -4.92
N THR A 228 -10.27 2.07 -3.89
CA THR A 228 -9.30 1.09 -3.41
C THR A 228 -9.89 0.13 -2.40
N GLY A 229 -9.58 -1.15 -2.54
CA GLY A 229 -9.85 -2.15 -1.51
C GLY A 229 -9.09 -1.88 -0.21
N ILE A 230 -9.34 -2.73 0.78
CA ILE A 230 -8.63 -2.74 2.06
C ILE A 230 -7.15 -3.04 1.79
N TYR A 231 -6.27 -2.24 2.38
CA TYR A 231 -4.85 -2.44 2.21
C TYR A 231 -4.37 -3.63 3.02
N ASN A 232 -3.62 -4.53 2.37
CA ASN A 232 -3.00 -5.68 3.04
C ASN A 232 -2.09 -5.22 4.19
N ASN A 233 -1.34 -4.14 3.97
CA ASN A 233 -0.49 -3.50 4.99
C ASN A 233 -1.21 -2.63 6.02
N ASN A 234 -2.52 -2.83 6.20
CA ASN A 234 -3.18 -2.41 7.43
C ASN A 234 -2.96 -3.42 8.57
N PHE A 235 -2.63 -4.67 8.25
CA PHE A 235 -2.35 -5.68 9.26
C PHE A 235 -1.03 -5.39 9.99
N SER A 236 -1.08 -5.40 11.32
CA SER A 236 0.08 -5.37 12.23
C SER A 236 -0.26 -6.10 13.52
N SER A 237 0.71 -6.69 14.23
CA SER A 237 0.46 -7.22 15.59
C SER A 237 0.51 -6.15 16.66
N LEU A 238 0.98 -4.93 16.34
CA LEU A 238 0.85 -3.77 17.20
C LEU A 238 -0.63 -3.48 17.52
N PRO A 239 -0.94 -2.88 18.68
CA PRO A 239 -2.31 -2.66 19.16
C PRO A 239 -3.05 -1.53 18.42
N TYR A 240 -2.96 -1.48 17.10
CA TYR A 240 -3.73 -0.58 16.24
C TYR A 240 -5.14 -1.13 16.01
N PRO A 241 -6.17 -0.27 15.96
CA PRO A 241 -7.55 -0.72 15.85
C PRO A 241 -7.85 -1.37 14.48
N LEU A 242 -8.93 -2.16 14.45
CA LEU A 242 -9.57 -2.78 13.28
C LEU A 242 -8.80 -3.89 12.55
N PHE A 243 -7.49 -3.72 12.32
CA PHE A 243 -6.65 -4.67 11.58
C PHE A 243 -5.48 -5.18 12.42
N GLN A 244 -5.71 -5.40 13.71
CA GLN A 244 -4.72 -6.05 14.57
C GLN A 244 -4.67 -7.55 14.28
N MET A 245 -3.49 -8.06 13.91
CA MET A 245 -3.15 -9.48 13.94
C MET A 245 -2.52 -9.78 15.30
N GLU A 246 -3.35 -9.93 16.34
CA GLU A 246 -2.88 -10.04 17.72
C GLU A 246 -2.17 -11.36 17.95
N LEU A 247 -0.86 -11.27 18.22
CA LEU A 247 -0.04 -12.42 18.60
C LEU A 247 -0.48 -12.94 19.97
N GLN A 248 -0.70 -14.24 20.07
CA GLN A 248 -1.08 -14.94 21.29
C GLN A 248 0.13 -15.62 21.94
N ASP A 249 0.01 -15.99 23.22
CA ASP A 249 1.06 -16.67 23.98
C ASP A 249 1.49 -18.03 23.37
N ASP A 250 0.59 -18.70 22.64
CA ASP A 250 0.88 -19.96 21.96
C ASP A 250 1.51 -19.78 20.56
N GLY A 251 1.82 -18.54 20.18
CA GLY A 251 2.39 -18.20 18.88
C GLY A 251 1.38 -18.21 17.73
N SER A 252 0.09 -18.36 17.99
CA SER A 252 -1.00 -18.15 17.03
C SER A 252 -1.36 -16.67 16.92
N PHE A 253 -2.14 -16.31 15.89
CA PHE A 253 -2.67 -14.96 15.71
C PHE A 253 -4.19 -14.94 15.80
N VAL A 254 -4.72 -13.83 16.30
CA VAL A 254 -6.16 -13.52 16.32
C VAL A 254 -6.40 -12.21 15.61
N TRP A 255 -7.32 -12.22 14.66
CA TRP A 255 -7.86 -11.00 14.09
C TRP A 255 -9.30 -10.81 14.57
N GLN A 256 -9.54 -9.75 15.35
CA GLN A 256 -10.87 -9.34 15.78
C GLN A 256 -11.34 -8.09 15.04
N ALA A 257 -12.50 -8.17 14.39
CA ALA A 257 -13.11 -7.06 13.67
C ALA A 257 -14.65 -7.21 13.59
N PRO A 258 -15.39 -6.14 13.23
CA PRO A 258 -16.85 -6.19 13.20
C PRO A 258 -17.43 -6.84 11.93
N PHE A 259 -16.60 -7.09 10.92
CA PHE A 259 -17.02 -7.66 9.64
C PHE A 259 -17.65 -9.04 9.82
N HIS A 260 -18.70 -9.32 9.05
CA HIS A 260 -19.30 -10.63 9.02
C HIS A 260 -18.31 -11.64 8.45
N GLU A 261 -18.10 -12.73 9.19
CA GLU A 261 -17.07 -13.74 8.93
C GLU A 261 -17.18 -14.46 7.58
N ASP A 262 -18.40 -14.53 7.03
CA ASP A 262 -18.73 -15.11 5.72
C ASP A 262 -19.08 -14.07 4.64
N ALA A 263 -18.96 -12.76 4.92
CA ALA A 263 -19.16 -11.72 3.92
C ALA A 263 -17.82 -11.31 3.30
N LYS A 264 -17.79 -11.16 1.97
CA LYS A 264 -16.57 -10.90 1.21
C LYS A 264 -16.15 -9.43 1.36
N LEU A 265 -14.84 -9.19 1.43
CA LEU A 265 -14.23 -7.87 1.44
C LEU A 265 -13.19 -7.76 0.32
N PRO A 266 -13.05 -6.57 -0.32
CA PRO A 266 -12.06 -6.35 -1.37
C PRO A 266 -10.68 -6.03 -0.78
N TRP A 267 -9.65 -6.74 -1.21
CA TRP A 267 -8.26 -6.59 -0.71
C TRP A 267 -7.30 -6.10 -1.80
N LEU A 268 -6.29 -5.34 -1.40
CA LEU A 268 -5.34 -4.66 -2.27
C LEU A 268 -3.96 -4.55 -1.60
N ASP A 269 -2.90 -4.95 -2.31
CA ASP A 269 -1.55 -4.50 -1.98
C ASP A 269 -1.34 -3.09 -2.57
N ALA A 270 -1.44 -2.08 -1.71
CA ALA A 270 -1.36 -0.68 -2.14
C ALA A 270 0.03 -0.29 -2.64
N GLU A 271 1.09 -0.90 -2.10
CA GLU A 271 2.46 -0.56 -2.42
C GLU A 271 2.88 -1.21 -3.75
N HIS A 272 2.49 -2.46 -3.96
CA HIS A 272 2.85 -3.22 -5.16
C HIS A 272 1.95 -2.88 -6.36
N ASP A 273 0.62 -2.80 -6.18
CA ASP A 273 -0.31 -2.91 -7.31
C ASP A 273 -0.92 -1.59 -7.80
N VAL A 274 -0.97 -0.56 -6.95
CA VAL A 274 -1.63 0.71 -7.30
C VAL A 274 -0.91 1.42 -8.45
N GLY A 275 0.41 1.53 -8.37
CA GLY A 275 1.21 2.22 -9.37
C GLY A 275 1.07 1.62 -10.78
N PRO A 276 1.29 0.31 -10.96
CA PRO A 276 1.10 -0.35 -12.25
C PRO A 276 -0.32 -0.17 -12.82
N ALA A 277 -1.35 -0.32 -11.98
CA ALA A 277 -2.73 -0.19 -12.42
C ALA A 277 -3.08 1.24 -12.85
N VAL A 278 -2.69 2.24 -12.05
CA VAL A 278 -2.90 3.67 -12.38
C VAL A 278 -2.17 4.04 -13.67
N LEU A 279 -0.95 3.56 -13.88
CA LEU A 279 -0.23 3.75 -15.15
C LEU A 279 -0.97 3.12 -16.33
N GLN A 280 -1.57 1.94 -16.15
CA GLN A 280 -2.34 1.31 -17.21
C GLN A 280 -3.60 2.11 -17.54
N ILE A 281 -4.28 2.71 -16.55
CA ILE A 281 -5.41 3.62 -16.77
C ILE A 281 -4.96 4.83 -17.60
N PHE A 282 -3.82 5.46 -17.27
CA PHE A 282 -3.30 6.59 -18.05
C PHE A 282 -2.93 6.19 -19.49
N LYS A 283 -2.40 4.98 -19.70
CA LYS A 283 -2.04 4.46 -21.04
C LYS A 283 -3.27 4.16 -21.89
N ASP A 284 -4.29 3.57 -21.28
CA ASP A 284 -5.57 3.30 -21.94
C ASP A 284 -6.32 4.61 -22.25
N GLY A 285 -6.12 5.63 -21.41
CA GLY A 285 -6.59 7.00 -21.63
C GLY A 285 -8.09 7.21 -21.39
N VAL A 286 -8.50 8.48 -21.54
CA VAL A 286 -9.87 8.95 -21.26
C VAL A 286 -10.92 8.29 -22.13
N SER A 287 -10.59 7.96 -23.39
CA SER A 287 -11.53 7.31 -24.31
C SER A 287 -12.09 5.98 -23.78
N LYS A 288 -11.35 5.30 -22.90
CA LYS A 288 -11.79 4.06 -22.26
C LYS A 288 -12.39 4.30 -20.87
N TRP A 289 -11.85 5.26 -20.12
CA TRP A 289 -12.05 5.36 -18.67
C TRP A 289 -12.76 6.63 -18.18
N GLU A 290 -13.10 7.57 -19.06
CA GLU A 290 -13.79 8.81 -18.68
C GLU A 290 -15.11 8.53 -17.94
N GLY A 291 -15.29 9.18 -16.79
CA GLY A 291 -16.46 9.09 -15.93
C GLY A 291 -16.64 7.75 -15.20
N LYS A 292 -15.76 6.77 -15.41
CA LYS A 292 -15.91 5.43 -14.80
C LYS A 292 -15.37 5.38 -13.37
N ARG A 293 -16.04 4.58 -12.54
CA ARG A 293 -15.52 4.08 -11.27
C ARG A 293 -14.83 2.74 -11.51
N ILE A 294 -13.67 2.54 -10.91
CA ILE A 294 -12.85 1.33 -11.03
C ILE A 294 -12.60 0.79 -9.62
N ALA A 295 -13.01 -0.44 -9.36
CA ALA A 295 -12.64 -1.14 -8.14
C ALA A 295 -11.20 -1.63 -8.27
N LEU A 296 -10.32 -1.13 -7.42
CA LEU A 296 -8.94 -1.54 -7.34
C LEU A 296 -8.77 -2.47 -6.15
N ALA A 297 -9.07 -3.73 -6.39
CA ALA A 297 -8.89 -4.84 -5.47
C ALA A 297 -8.60 -6.11 -6.27
N TYR A 298 -7.59 -6.86 -5.83
CA TYR A 298 -7.08 -8.03 -6.53
C TYR A 298 -7.53 -9.35 -5.91
N GLU A 299 -8.07 -9.29 -4.69
CA GLU A 299 -8.70 -10.43 -4.04
C GLU A 299 -10.04 -10.03 -3.43
N TYR A 300 -10.94 -11.00 -3.34
CA TYR A 300 -12.26 -10.85 -2.73
C TYR A 300 -12.48 -11.99 -1.75
N LEU A 301 -12.12 -11.75 -0.49
CA LEU A 301 -12.00 -12.77 0.54
C LEU A 301 -12.87 -12.42 1.74
N THR A 302 -13.52 -13.41 2.34
CA THR A 302 -14.17 -13.24 3.64
C THR A 302 -13.11 -13.12 4.74
N PRO A 303 -13.45 -12.61 5.93
CA PRO A 303 -12.50 -12.58 7.04
C PRO A 303 -11.92 -13.96 7.40
N LYS A 304 -12.71 -15.03 7.31
CA LYS A 304 -12.22 -16.42 7.51
C LYS A 304 -11.20 -16.82 6.45
N GLU A 305 -11.52 -16.62 5.17
CA GLU A 305 -10.60 -16.94 4.07
C GLU A 305 -9.33 -16.09 4.14
N ALA A 306 -9.46 -14.81 4.53
CA ALA A 306 -8.32 -13.92 4.76
C ALA A 306 -7.40 -14.47 5.87
N CYS A 307 -7.95 -14.91 7.01
CA CYS A 307 -7.16 -15.60 8.04
C CYS A 307 -6.54 -16.91 7.55
N GLU A 308 -7.25 -17.71 6.75
CA GLU A 308 -6.71 -18.95 6.18
C GLU A 308 -5.52 -18.69 5.26
N VAL A 309 -5.61 -17.69 4.36
CA VAL A 309 -4.50 -17.35 3.46
C VAL A 309 -3.34 -16.72 4.23
N PHE A 310 -3.64 -15.89 5.24
CA PHE A 310 -2.63 -15.30 6.11
C PHE A 310 -1.89 -16.39 6.89
N SER A 311 -2.61 -17.38 7.43
CA SER A 311 -2.06 -18.52 8.15
C SER A 311 -1.08 -19.34 7.31
N ARG A 312 -1.38 -19.57 6.03
CA ARG A 312 -0.44 -20.19 5.09
C ARG A 312 0.77 -19.31 4.74
N GLY A 313 0.63 -18.00 4.83
CA GLY A 313 1.71 -17.04 4.62
C GLY A 313 2.70 -17.03 5.78
N VAL A 314 2.20 -16.83 7.01
CA VAL A 314 3.03 -16.75 8.23
C VAL A 314 3.46 -18.10 8.80
N GLY A 315 2.86 -19.21 8.34
CA GLY A 315 3.17 -20.55 8.83
C GLY A 315 2.66 -20.84 10.26
N ARG A 316 1.74 -20.02 10.78
CA ARG A 316 1.18 -20.11 12.13
C ARG A 316 -0.35 -20.14 12.07
N PRO A 317 -1.05 -20.74 13.04
CA PRO A 317 -2.51 -20.68 13.09
C PRO A 317 -2.99 -19.23 13.20
N VAL A 318 -3.97 -18.85 12.38
CA VAL A 318 -4.62 -17.53 12.43
C VAL A 318 -6.12 -17.74 12.52
N ARG A 319 -6.78 -17.13 13.51
CA ARG A 319 -8.23 -17.23 13.69
C ARG A 319 -8.90 -15.87 13.57
N TYR A 320 -10.04 -15.84 12.87
CA TYR A 320 -10.93 -14.69 12.89
C TYR A 320 -11.88 -14.77 14.08
N VAL A 321 -12.12 -13.64 14.74
CA VAL A 321 -13.14 -13.49 15.78
C VAL A 321 -13.99 -12.28 15.42
N ARG A 322 -15.29 -12.50 15.18
CA ARG A 322 -16.21 -11.37 14.98
C ARG A 322 -16.46 -10.69 16.32
N GLY A 323 -16.24 -9.38 16.38
CA GLY A 323 -16.38 -8.60 17.61
C GLY A 323 -16.34 -7.09 17.38
N PRO A 324 -16.56 -6.28 18.43
CA PRO A 324 -16.42 -4.83 18.32
C PRO A 324 -14.97 -4.42 18.01
N ILE A 325 -14.81 -3.20 17.52
CA ILE A 325 -13.51 -2.56 17.29
C ILE A 325 -12.93 -2.14 18.64
N GLU A 326 -11.79 -2.72 18.98
CA GLU A 326 -11.06 -2.35 20.20
C GLU A 326 -10.07 -1.23 19.93
N ILE A 327 -10.15 -0.16 20.73
CA ILE A 327 -9.23 0.98 20.66
C ILE A 327 -8.27 0.87 21.84
N LYS A 328 -7.12 0.21 21.61
CA LYS A 328 -6.08 -0.05 22.63
C LYS A 328 -5.05 1.09 22.74
N VAL A 329 -5.04 2.04 21.81
CA VAL A 329 -4.10 3.17 21.74
C VAL A 329 -4.79 4.51 21.55
N ARG A 330 -4.08 5.61 21.81
CA ARG A 330 -4.57 6.96 21.50
C ARG A 330 -4.66 7.13 19.99
N ILE A 331 -5.82 7.60 19.53
CA ILE A 331 -6.09 7.87 18.13
C ILE A 331 -6.70 9.27 17.96
N PRO A 332 -6.49 9.93 16.81
CA PRO A 332 -7.15 11.21 16.50
C PRO A 332 -8.68 11.09 16.53
N ALA A 333 -9.36 12.18 16.91
CA ALA A 333 -10.83 12.23 16.99
C ALA A 333 -11.51 11.82 15.67
N GLY A 334 -11.05 12.35 14.52
CA GLY A 334 -11.63 11.99 13.23
C GLY A 334 -11.47 10.49 12.86
N TYR A 335 -10.42 9.82 13.35
CA TYR A 335 -10.29 8.38 13.17
C TYR A 335 -11.22 7.60 14.11
N ARG A 336 -11.42 8.09 15.35
CA ARG A 336 -12.41 7.51 16.28
C ARG A 336 -13.82 7.56 15.69
N GLU A 337 -14.25 8.72 15.19
CA GLU A 337 -15.57 8.88 14.55
C GLU A 337 -15.75 7.95 13.36
N GLN A 338 -14.70 7.74 12.57
CA GLN A 338 -14.69 6.77 11.47
C GLN A 338 -14.92 5.34 11.98
N LEU A 339 -14.23 4.91 13.04
CA LEU A 339 -14.39 3.56 13.59
C LEU A 339 -15.78 3.36 14.18
N GLU A 340 -16.33 4.33 14.91
CA GLU A 340 -17.69 4.28 15.46
C GLU A 340 -18.76 4.20 14.35
N ALA A 341 -18.57 4.93 13.25
CA ALA A 341 -19.46 4.83 12.10
C ALA A 341 -19.31 3.49 11.37
N LEU A 342 -18.10 2.92 11.33
CA LEU A 342 -17.80 1.62 10.74
C LEU A 342 -18.47 0.48 11.52
N GLU A 343 -18.48 0.52 12.86
CA GLU A 343 -19.21 -0.47 13.68
C GLU A 343 -20.73 -0.42 13.46
N LYS A 344 -21.28 0.77 13.24
CA LYS A 344 -22.71 0.95 12.94
C LYS A 344 -23.06 0.43 11.54
N LEU A 345 -22.15 0.59 10.58
CA LEU A 345 -22.30 0.11 9.21
C LEU A 345 -22.17 -1.43 9.15
N PHE A 346 -21.10 -1.97 9.73
CA PHE A 346 -20.81 -3.40 9.79
C PHE A 346 -21.27 -3.95 11.15
N ARG A 347 -22.58 -4.10 11.28
CA ARG A 347 -23.22 -4.53 12.53
C ARG A 347 -22.72 -5.89 13.00
N VAL A 348 -22.22 -5.97 14.23
CA VAL A 348 -21.74 -7.24 14.83
C VAL A 348 -22.87 -8.23 15.10
N ASP A 349 -24.08 -7.72 15.35
CA ASP A 349 -25.27 -8.51 15.73
C ASP A 349 -26.06 -9.08 14.54
N GLU A 350 -25.71 -8.73 13.30
CA GLU A 350 -26.41 -9.19 12.11
C GLU A 350 -25.94 -10.60 11.69
N PRO A 351 -26.79 -11.65 11.77
CA PRO A 351 -26.40 -13.03 11.46
C PRO A 351 -26.37 -13.36 9.96
N ASP A 352 -27.02 -12.59 9.09
CA ASP A 352 -27.02 -12.88 7.65
C ASP A 352 -25.85 -12.15 6.94
N PRO A 353 -24.88 -12.86 6.34
CA PRO A 353 -23.79 -12.23 5.59
C PRO A 353 -24.26 -11.35 4.44
N LYS A 354 -25.45 -11.62 3.88
CA LYS A 354 -25.99 -10.84 2.75
C LYS A 354 -26.54 -9.49 3.17
N MET A 355 -26.79 -9.30 4.46
CA MET A 355 -27.23 -8.03 5.03
C MET A 355 -26.05 -7.10 5.32
N GLN A 356 -24.81 -7.59 5.21
CA GLN A 356 -23.64 -6.73 5.27
C GLN A 356 -23.63 -5.76 4.07
N PRO A 357 -23.50 -4.45 4.32
CA PRO A 357 -23.36 -3.48 3.24
C PRO A 357 -22.12 -3.79 2.38
N PRO A 358 -22.18 -3.61 1.05
CA PRO A 358 -21.01 -3.62 0.18
C PRO A 358 -19.96 -2.64 0.70
N TYR A 359 -18.70 -3.05 0.79
CA TYR A 359 -17.57 -2.19 1.15
C TYR A 359 -17.45 -0.98 0.21
N PHE A 360 -17.70 -1.19 -1.09
CA PHE A 360 -17.70 -0.11 -2.08
C PHE A 360 -19.04 0.64 -2.19
N GLY A 361 -20.02 0.36 -1.32
CA GLY A 361 -21.38 0.93 -1.35
C GLY A 361 -22.23 0.45 -2.53
N ASP A 362 -21.63 0.27 -3.71
CA ASP A 362 -22.27 -0.22 -4.94
C ASP A 362 -22.00 -1.72 -5.17
N PRO A 363 -23.02 -2.60 -5.06
CA PRO A 363 -22.87 -4.02 -5.36
C PRO A 363 -22.39 -4.30 -6.80
N GLN A 364 -22.67 -3.41 -7.75
CA GLN A 364 -22.24 -3.58 -9.14
C GLN A 364 -20.74 -3.35 -9.30
N LEU A 365 -20.14 -2.49 -8.47
CA LEU A 365 -18.71 -2.26 -8.45
C LEU A 365 -17.97 -3.48 -7.87
N GLU A 366 -18.51 -4.10 -6.82
CA GLU A 366 -17.95 -5.31 -6.20
C GLU A 366 -18.05 -6.56 -7.08
N LYS A 367 -19.09 -6.69 -7.90
CA LYS A 367 -19.18 -7.81 -8.87
C LYS A 367 -18.01 -7.86 -9.85
N ASN A 368 -17.32 -6.74 -10.06
CA ASN A 368 -16.17 -6.65 -10.95
C ASN A 368 -14.84 -6.98 -10.26
N VAL A 369 -14.85 -7.26 -8.96
CA VAL A 369 -13.65 -7.67 -8.20
C VAL A 369 -13.43 -9.19 -8.38
N PRO A 370 -12.20 -9.65 -8.71
CA PRO A 370 -11.00 -8.87 -9.02
C PRO A 370 -10.81 -8.61 -10.53
N ALA A 371 -11.73 -9.07 -11.38
CA ALA A 371 -11.57 -9.10 -12.84
C ALA A 371 -11.18 -7.75 -13.46
N GLN A 372 -11.78 -6.65 -13.01
CA GLN A 372 -11.48 -5.31 -13.55
C GLN A 372 -10.08 -4.83 -13.18
N ALA A 373 -9.63 -5.08 -11.95
CA ALA A 373 -8.28 -4.73 -11.50
C ALA A 373 -7.22 -5.58 -12.23
N LEU A 374 -7.51 -6.88 -12.43
CA LEU A 374 -6.65 -7.80 -13.18
C LEU A 374 -6.50 -7.41 -14.65
N GLU A 375 -7.51 -6.80 -15.27
CA GLU A 375 -7.40 -6.27 -16.64
C GLU A 375 -6.37 -5.13 -16.73
N LEU A 376 -6.19 -4.37 -15.64
CA LEU A 376 -5.22 -3.27 -15.58
C LEU A 376 -3.82 -3.77 -15.23
N TRP A 377 -3.71 -4.79 -14.37
CA TRP A 377 -2.45 -5.33 -13.89
C TRP A 377 -2.59 -6.82 -13.56
N GLU A 378 -1.91 -7.66 -14.34
CA GLU A 378 -2.01 -9.13 -14.24
C GLU A 378 -1.04 -9.75 -13.24
N GLY A 379 -0.14 -8.96 -12.63
CA GLY A 379 0.86 -9.43 -11.67
C GLY A 379 0.65 -8.95 -10.23
N PRO A 380 -0.56 -9.05 -9.65
CA PRO A 380 -0.80 -8.53 -8.32
C PRO A 380 -0.15 -9.38 -7.23
N ARG A 381 0.09 -8.78 -6.07
CA ARG A 381 0.48 -9.51 -4.87
C ARG A 381 -0.76 -9.87 -4.04
N GLY A 382 -1.01 -11.16 -3.86
CA GLY A 382 -2.09 -11.65 -3.01
C GLY A 382 -1.76 -11.56 -1.51
N LEU A 383 -2.78 -11.70 -0.65
CA LEU A 383 -2.64 -11.60 0.80
C LEU A 383 -1.75 -12.70 1.39
N GLU A 384 -1.75 -13.90 0.80
CA GLU A 384 -0.82 -14.98 1.21
C GLU A 384 0.65 -14.61 0.97
N GLU A 385 0.96 -14.04 -0.19
CA GLU A 385 2.32 -13.61 -0.53
C GLU A 385 2.73 -12.41 0.32
N TYR A 386 1.84 -11.44 0.54
CA TYR A 386 2.05 -10.35 1.48
C TYR A 386 2.38 -10.87 2.90
N ALA A 387 1.57 -11.80 3.41
CA ALA A 387 1.73 -12.35 4.76
C ALA A 387 3.04 -13.14 4.91
N ARG A 388 3.55 -13.72 3.84
CA ARG A 388 4.81 -14.47 3.82
C ARG A 388 6.04 -13.57 3.69
N GLU A 389 6.00 -12.62 2.76
CA GLU A 389 7.18 -11.90 2.30
C GLU A 389 7.31 -10.50 2.91
N MET A 390 6.19 -9.80 3.13
CA MET A 390 6.20 -8.41 3.56
C MET A 390 5.85 -8.24 5.04
N PHE A 391 4.82 -8.95 5.51
CA PHE A 391 4.35 -8.80 6.89
C PHE A 391 5.45 -9.04 7.94
N PRO A 392 6.31 -10.08 7.85
CA PRO A 392 7.40 -10.26 8.82
C PRO A 392 8.41 -9.11 8.79
N LEU A 393 8.73 -8.57 7.61
CA LEU A 393 9.66 -7.44 7.45
C LEU A 393 9.09 -6.14 8.02
N GLU A 394 7.80 -5.89 7.79
CA GLU A 394 7.11 -4.72 8.36
C GLU A 394 7.03 -4.82 9.90
N GLU A 395 6.79 -6.02 10.43
CA GLU A 395 6.72 -6.26 11.88
C GLU A 395 8.10 -6.18 12.53
N GLU A 396 9.15 -6.70 11.88
CA GLU A 396 10.55 -6.52 12.30
C GLU A 396 10.93 -5.03 12.34
N ALA A 397 10.58 -4.28 11.29
CA ALA A 397 10.81 -2.84 11.24
C ALA A 397 10.03 -2.06 12.32
N ASN A 398 8.91 -2.62 12.80
CA ASN A 398 8.14 -2.12 13.94
C ASN A 398 8.71 -2.56 15.31
N GLY A 399 9.80 -3.35 15.32
CA GLY A 399 10.52 -3.78 16.53
C GLY A 399 9.99 -5.08 17.15
N LEU A 400 9.22 -5.87 16.41
CA LEU A 400 8.70 -7.16 16.85
C LEU A 400 9.65 -8.29 16.44
N THR A 401 9.62 -9.43 17.15
CA THR A 401 10.61 -10.50 16.97
C THR A 401 10.00 -11.89 16.72
N TRP A 402 8.67 -11.99 16.64
CA TRP A 402 7.95 -13.27 16.57
C TRP A 402 8.30 -14.12 15.33
N MET A 403 8.84 -13.49 14.29
CA MET A 403 9.27 -14.14 13.06
C MET A 403 10.49 -15.05 13.26
N TYR A 404 11.25 -14.89 14.35
CA TYR A 404 12.44 -15.70 14.65
C TYR A 404 12.16 -16.90 15.57
N ASP A 405 10.98 -17.00 16.19
CA ASP A 405 10.66 -18.00 17.23
C ASP A 405 10.54 -19.47 16.70
N GLY A 406 11.19 -19.79 15.57
CA GLY A 406 11.24 -21.12 14.96
C GLY A 406 12.61 -21.55 14.43
N GLU A 407 13.62 -20.68 14.41
CA GLU A 407 14.97 -21.04 13.92
C GLU A 407 15.83 -21.79 14.95
N ASP A 408 15.47 -21.75 16.24
CA ASP A 408 16.21 -22.42 17.31
C ASP A 408 15.88 -23.92 17.47
N ASN A 409 15.00 -24.49 16.63
CA ASN A 409 14.51 -25.85 16.80
C ASN A 409 14.90 -26.84 15.68
N GLU A 410 15.79 -26.46 14.77
CA GLU A 410 16.44 -27.38 13.82
C GLU A 410 17.96 -27.49 14.07
N GLY A 411 18.31 -28.25 15.11
CA GLY A 411 19.53 -29.07 15.12
C GLY A 411 20.82 -28.45 15.66
N THR A 412 21.01 -28.51 16.98
CA THR A 412 22.24 -29.06 17.57
C THR A 412 21.90 -29.86 18.82
N GLU A 413 21.56 -31.15 18.62
CA GLU A 413 21.92 -32.15 19.63
C GLU A 413 23.44 -32.32 19.56
N ASP A 414 24.19 -31.53 20.33
CA ASP A 414 25.52 -31.95 20.77
C ASP A 414 25.80 -31.40 22.18
N GLU A 415 26.51 -32.21 22.94
CA GLU A 415 26.55 -32.21 24.39
C GLU A 415 27.07 -30.93 25.05
N GLY A 416 26.39 -30.58 26.15
CA GLY A 416 26.78 -29.67 27.24
C GLY A 416 28.10 -28.91 27.17
N VAL A 417 28.00 -27.58 27.03
CA VAL A 417 29.01 -26.66 27.56
C VAL A 417 28.30 -25.58 28.37
N GLN A 418 28.41 -25.69 29.69
CA GLN A 418 28.18 -24.57 30.61
C GLN A 418 29.23 -23.50 30.35
N THR A 419 28.83 -22.35 29.83
CA THR A 419 29.65 -21.13 29.86
C THR A 419 28.99 -20.13 30.78
N THR A 420 29.46 -20.19 32.02
CA THR A 420 29.26 -19.21 33.08
C THR A 420 29.74 -17.83 32.65
N THR A 421 28.91 -16.84 32.93
CA THR A 421 29.24 -15.43 33.05
C THR A 421 30.49 -15.24 33.91
N ALA A 422 31.56 -14.71 33.31
CA ALA A 422 32.76 -14.27 34.01
C ALA A 422 33.17 -12.89 33.51
N SER A 423 33.05 -11.93 34.42
CA SER A 423 33.54 -10.57 34.41
C SER A 423 34.99 -10.48 33.94
N VAL A 424 35.30 -9.50 33.10
CA VAL A 424 36.68 -9.06 32.87
C VAL A 424 36.75 -7.56 33.14
N GLU A 425 36.91 -7.26 34.43
CA GLU A 425 37.56 -6.04 34.90
C GLU A 425 39.08 -6.33 34.94
N GLN A 426 39.87 -5.28 34.70
CA GLN A 426 41.33 -5.17 34.95
C GLN A 426 42.29 -5.56 33.82
N LEU A 427 42.71 -4.52 33.07
CA LEU A 427 44.09 -4.33 32.63
C LEU A 427 44.48 -2.88 32.92
N ARG A 428 45.00 -2.62 34.13
CA ARG A 428 45.73 -1.41 34.49
C ARG A 428 47.23 -1.73 34.45
N ILE A 429 47.99 -0.97 33.66
CA ILE A 429 49.43 -0.86 33.77
C ILE A 429 49.72 0.57 34.24
N HIS A 430 50.55 0.65 35.27
CA HIS A 430 51.02 1.84 36.00
C HIS A 430 51.75 2.86 35.11
N ASP A 431 51.59 4.15 35.45
CA ASP A 431 52.72 5.03 35.71
C ASP A 431 52.30 6.16 36.68
N ASP A 432 53.13 6.37 37.71
CA ASP A 432 53.01 7.36 38.79
C ASP A 432 53.51 8.74 38.36
N VAL A 433 52.82 9.84 38.72
CA VAL A 433 53.40 11.11 39.22
C VAL A 433 52.35 11.87 40.06
N GLU A 434 52.80 12.43 41.19
CA GLU A 434 52.04 13.14 42.23
C GLU A 434 51.49 14.54 41.88
N ALA A 435 50.44 14.91 42.65
CA ALA A 435 50.10 16.21 43.24
C ALA A 435 49.93 17.46 42.34
N ASP A 436 48.72 18.04 42.31
CA ASP A 436 48.34 19.23 43.10
C ASP A 436 46.89 19.65 42.80
N GLU A 437 46.34 20.44 43.72
CA GLU A 437 44.97 20.96 43.80
C GLU A 437 44.62 21.99 42.69
N ASP A 438 43.32 22.16 42.45
CA ASP A 438 42.59 23.39 42.06
C ASP A 438 41.74 23.36 40.77
N GLU A 439 40.47 23.73 41.01
CA GLU A 439 39.53 24.57 40.24
C GLU A 439 39.14 24.24 38.77
N ASP A 440 37.83 24.02 38.60
CA ASP A 440 36.92 24.49 37.54
C ASP A 440 37.44 24.72 36.11
N GLU A 441 36.95 23.93 35.14
CA GLU A 441 36.24 24.37 33.92
C GLU A 441 35.99 23.19 32.94
N ASP A 442 34.73 23.10 32.49
CA ASP A 442 34.18 22.66 31.20
C ASP A 442 34.81 21.54 30.34
N GLU A 443 33.91 20.65 29.90
CA GLU A 443 33.86 19.83 28.66
C GLU A 443 33.74 18.31 28.91
N GLU A 444 32.50 17.80 28.96
CA GLU A 444 32.22 16.40 28.63
C GLU A 444 31.36 16.31 27.35
N ASP A 445 31.94 15.53 26.46
CA ASP A 445 31.64 15.25 25.06
C ASP A 445 30.49 14.24 24.90
N GLU A 446 30.05 14.13 23.67
CA GLU A 446 28.77 13.61 23.20
C GLU A 446 28.56 12.10 23.41
N GLY A 447 27.60 11.75 24.27
CA GLY A 447 26.89 10.46 24.22
C GLY A 447 25.63 10.59 23.36
N LEU A 448 25.72 10.22 22.08
CA LEU A 448 24.62 10.16 21.11
C LEU A 448 23.47 9.25 21.60
N VAL A 449 22.49 9.85 22.30
CA VAL A 449 21.19 9.26 22.55
C VAL A 449 20.21 9.88 21.54
N MET A 450 19.91 9.15 20.46
CA MET A 450 18.82 9.46 19.53
C MET A 450 17.47 9.24 20.24
N LYS A 451 17.14 10.11 21.21
CA LYS A 451 15.77 10.33 21.65
C LYS A 451 15.09 11.16 20.57
N GLY A 452 14.28 10.50 19.74
CA GLY A 452 13.32 11.19 18.88
C GLY A 452 12.58 12.24 19.70
N ARG A 453 12.71 13.50 19.30
CA ARG A 453 12.01 14.61 19.97
C ARG A 453 10.51 14.33 19.96
N LYS A 454 9.91 14.47 21.14
CA LYS A 454 8.46 14.56 21.38
C LYS A 454 7.78 15.33 20.24
N ARG A 455 6.78 14.72 19.61
CA ARG A 455 5.79 15.44 18.80
C ARG A 455 4.99 16.35 19.72
N ASP A 456 5.22 17.65 19.67
CA ASP A 456 4.49 18.66 20.43
C ASP A 456 3.09 18.99 19.83
N GLU A 457 2.47 18.08 19.07
CA GLU A 457 1.22 18.38 18.32
C GLU A 457 -0.01 17.57 18.76
N GLU A 458 -0.06 17.02 19.97
CA GLU A 458 -1.24 16.27 20.46
C GLU A 458 -2.22 17.08 21.35
N GLN A 459 -2.07 18.41 21.48
CA GLN A 459 -2.89 19.19 22.43
C GLN A 459 -4.16 19.83 21.86
N TRP A 460 -4.51 19.64 20.58
CA TRP A 460 -5.69 20.30 19.99
C TRP A 460 -6.70 19.37 19.30
N LEU A 461 -6.67 18.08 19.66
CA LEU A 461 -7.74 17.12 19.35
C LEU A 461 -8.53 16.71 20.62
N ALA A 462 -8.50 17.56 21.65
CA ALA A 462 -9.34 17.46 22.84
C ALA A 462 -10.61 18.30 22.68
#